data_AF-R7UET0-F1
#
_entry.id   AF-R7UET0-F1
#
_cell.length_a   1.000
_cell.length_b   1.000
_cell.length_c   1.000
_cell.angle_alpha   90.00
_cell.angle_beta   90.00
_cell.angle_gamma   90.00
#
_symmetry.space_group_name_H-M   'P 1'
#
loop_
_entity.id
_entity.type
_entity.pdbx_description
1 polymer ?
#
loop_
_entity_poly.entity_id
_entity_poly.type
_entity_poly.pdbx_seq_one_letter_code
_entity_poly.pdbx_strand_id
1 'polypeptide(L)'
;MKSFYEIEDRPPLGTSLVLALQHMLAAFGAIIAVPLVVGGVLGLAESTMVSIVSAALLVSGIITIVQCLGLGPVGIRMPCVMGTSFTFVAVAIAIGQEHGLSGILGSALGGSLVMIIGSQFMVQVRKLFPPIVSGTVILMIGISLVPVGTDWFAGALPGSAEYGALSHLMIGLIVAVVVITLNRRGSGLF
;
A
#
# COMPACT_ATOMS: atom_id res chain seq x y z
N MET A 1 -19.69 6.73 -16.33
CA MET A 1 -18.94 5.80 -17.20
C MET A 1 -19.56 4.43 -17.05
N LYS A 2 -20.03 3.80 -18.13
CA LYS A 2 -20.35 2.36 -18.11
C LYS A 2 -19.03 1.61 -18.16
N SER A 3 -18.82 0.62 -17.29
CA SER A 3 -17.66 -0.27 -17.40
C SER A 3 -17.79 -1.11 -18.67
N PHE A 4 -16.67 -1.40 -19.33
CA PHE A 4 -16.65 -2.29 -20.51
C PHE A 4 -16.99 -3.75 -20.15
N TYR A 5 -16.76 -4.14 -18.90
CA TYR A 5 -17.07 -5.44 -18.33
C TYR A 5 -17.81 -5.29 -17.00
N GLU A 6 -18.77 -6.16 -16.74
CA GLU A 6 -19.39 -6.36 -15.43
C GLU A 6 -18.53 -7.30 -14.56
N ILE A 7 -18.89 -7.43 -13.28
CA ILE A 7 -18.07 -8.13 -12.28
C ILE A 7 -17.90 -9.62 -12.60
N GLU A 8 -18.96 -10.23 -13.15
CA GLU A 8 -18.99 -11.66 -13.46
C GLU A 8 -18.59 -11.96 -14.92
N ASP A 9 -18.28 -10.93 -15.71
CA ASP A 9 -17.86 -11.10 -17.09
C ASP A 9 -16.51 -11.81 -17.16
N ARG A 10 -16.35 -12.64 -18.20
CA ARG A 10 -15.11 -13.36 -18.47
C ARG A 10 -14.53 -12.90 -19.81
N PRO A 11 -13.69 -11.84 -19.81
CA PRO A 11 -13.02 -11.38 -21.02
C PRO A 11 -12.14 -12.49 -21.62
N PRO A 12 -11.79 -12.39 -22.93
CA PRO A 12 -10.83 -13.28 -23.55
C PRO A 12 -9.53 -13.36 -22.74
N LEU A 13 -8.92 -14.54 -22.67
CA LEU A 13 -7.75 -14.81 -21.82
C LEU A 13 -6.61 -13.80 -22.03
N GLY A 14 -6.37 -13.38 -23.28
CA GLY A 14 -5.37 -12.36 -23.59
C GLY A 14 -5.66 -11.01 -22.95
N THR A 15 -6.90 -10.52 -23.06
CA THR A 15 -7.33 -9.27 -22.42
C THR A 15 -7.25 -9.37 -20.89
N SER A 16 -7.72 -10.47 -20.32
CA SER A 16 -7.68 -10.73 -18.87
C SER A 16 -6.24 -10.72 -18.34
N LEU A 17 -5.29 -11.32 -19.07
CA LEU A 17 -3.89 -11.34 -18.66
C LEU A 17 -3.23 -9.95 -18.71
N VAL A 18 -3.54 -9.16 -19.74
CA VAL A 18 -3.06 -7.77 -19.85
C VAL A 18 -3.63 -6.89 -18.73
N LEU A 19 -4.94 -6.99 -18.47
CA LEU A 19 -5.60 -6.26 -17.38
C LEU A 19 -5.08 -6.68 -15.99
N ALA A 20 -4.85 -7.98 -15.79
CA ALA A 20 -4.26 -8.49 -14.54
C ALA A 20 -2.85 -7.96 -14.32
N LEU A 21 -2.02 -7.94 -15.38
CA LEU A 21 -0.68 -7.36 -15.32
C LEU A 21 -0.72 -5.86 -14.99
N GLN A 22 -1.62 -5.11 -15.62
CA GLN A 22 -1.80 -3.69 -15.33
C GLN A 22 -2.21 -3.45 -13.88
N HIS A 23 -3.17 -4.21 -13.36
CA HIS A 23 -3.60 -4.10 -11.96
C HIS A 23 -2.48 -4.47 -10.98
N MET A 24 -1.71 -5.51 -11.29
CA MET A 24 -0.54 -5.89 -10.51
C MET A 24 0.49 -4.75 -10.47
N LEU A 25 0.85 -4.18 -11.62
CA LEU A 25 1.82 -3.08 -11.71
C LEU A 25 1.33 -1.82 -10.98
N ALA A 26 0.03 -1.52 -11.06
CA ALA A 26 -0.57 -0.39 -10.38
C ALA A 26 -0.54 -0.54 -8.84
N ALA A 27 -0.78 -1.75 -8.33
CA ALA A 27 -0.77 -2.03 -6.90
C ALA A 27 0.64 -2.23 -6.32
N PHE A 28 1.58 -2.68 -7.14
CA PHE A 28 2.94 -3.08 -6.73
C PHE A 28 3.63 -2.01 -5.88
N GLY A 29 3.67 -0.76 -6.37
CA GLY A 29 4.34 0.34 -5.68
C GLY A 29 3.79 0.59 -4.28
N ALA A 30 2.47 0.54 -4.11
CA ALA A 30 1.84 0.75 -2.81
C ALA A 30 2.10 -0.41 -1.83
N ILE A 31 2.20 -1.65 -2.32
CA ILE A 31 2.44 -2.84 -1.50
C ILE A 31 3.88 -2.88 -0.97
N ILE A 32 4.86 -2.51 -1.80
CA ILE A 32 6.27 -2.55 -1.37
C ILE A 32 6.67 -1.34 -0.53
N ALA A 33 5.98 -0.21 -0.68
CA ALA A 33 6.38 1.03 -0.05
C ALA A 33 6.33 0.95 1.48
N VAL A 34 5.27 0.41 2.07
CA VAL A 34 5.14 0.35 3.53
C VAL A 34 6.27 -0.47 4.19
N PRO A 35 6.56 -1.72 3.75
CA PRO A 35 7.72 -2.46 4.26
C PRO A 35 9.05 -1.72 4.09
N LEU A 36 9.28 -1.07 2.96
CA LEU A 36 10.52 -0.31 2.70
C LEU A 36 10.68 0.88 3.65
N VAL A 37 9.59 1.61 3.91
CA VAL A 37 9.58 2.74 4.83
C VAL A 37 9.84 2.26 6.26
N VAL A 38 9.07 1.29 6.74
CA VAL A 38 9.20 0.79 8.12
C VAL A 38 10.56 0.14 8.33
N GLY A 39 11.00 -0.72 7.41
CA GLY A 39 12.28 -1.40 7.53
C GLY A 39 13.47 -0.45 7.41
N GLY A 40 13.36 0.60 6.59
CA GLY A 40 14.40 1.61 6.42
C GLY A 40 14.59 2.44 7.69
N VAL A 41 13.49 2.87 8.31
CA VAL A 41 13.52 3.60 9.59
C VAL A 41 14.04 2.74 10.74
N LEU A 42 13.74 1.44 10.74
CA LEU A 42 14.23 0.50 11.74
C LEU A 42 15.65 -0.03 11.49
N GLY A 43 16.28 0.36 10.37
CA GLY A 43 17.62 -0.11 10.02
C GLY A 43 17.71 -1.62 9.81
N LEU A 44 16.66 -2.25 9.28
CA LEU A 44 16.66 -3.69 9.03
C LEU A 44 17.72 -4.07 7.99
N ALA A 45 18.34 -5.24 8.18
CA ALA A 45 19.27 -5.79 7.20
C ALA A 45 18.59 -5.98 5.84
N GLU A 46 19.34 -5.80 4.76
CA GLU A 46 18.82 -5.90 3.39
C GLU A 46 18.16 -7.27 3.12
N SER A 47 18.76 -8.36 3.62
CA SER A 47 18.19 -9.71 3.51
C SER A 47 16.81 -9.84 4.17
N THR A 48 16.63 -9.19 5.32
CA THR A 48 15.34 -9.13 6.02
C THR A 48 14.36 -8.24 5.25
N MET A 49 14.81 -7.10 4.72
CA MET A 49 13.97 -6.22 3.90
C MET A 49 13.40 -6.96 2.69
N VAL A 50 14.26 -7.65 1.92
CA VAL A 50 13.85 -8.47 0.75
C VAL A 50 12.84 -9.53 1.16
N SER A 51 13.04 -10.16 2.33
CA SER A 51 12.13 -11.19 2.83
C SER A 51 10.75 -10.63 3.19
N ILE A 52 10.67 -9.47 3.85
CA ILE A 52 9.39 -8.85 4.23
C ILE A 52 8.67 -8.32 2.99
N VAL A 53 9.37 -7.70 2.05
CA VAL A 53 8.77 -7.23 0.78
C VAL A 53 8.19 -8.40 -0.01
N SER A 54 8.94 -9.50 -0.13
CA SER A 54 8.48 -10.70 -0.83
C SER A 54 7.27 -11.33 -0.14
N ALA A 55 7.29 -11.41 1.20
CA ALA A 55 6.16 -11.89 1.98
C ALA A 55 4.93 -10.99 1.81
N ALA A 56 5.10 -9.66 1.83
CA ALA A 56 4.01 -8.71 1.64
C ALA A 56 3.35 -8.86 0.26
N LEU A 57 4.13 -9.01 -0.81
CA LEU A 57 3.63 -9.26 -2.17
C LEU A 57 2.88 -10.59 -2.27
N LEU A 58 3.45 -11.67 -1.72
CA LEU A 58 2.85 -13.00 -1.74
C LEU A 58 1.52 -13.03 -0.98
N VAL A 59 1.51 -12.51 0.25
CA VAL A 59 0.30 -12.47 1.09
C VAL A 59 -0.75 -11.54 0.50
N SER A 60 -0.35 -10.39 -0.05
CA SER A 60 -1.25 -9.48 -0.79
C SER A 60 -1.97 -10.18 -1.94
N GLY A 61 -1.24 -10.97 -2.75
CA GLY A 61 -1.83 -11.76 -3.84
C GLY A 61 -2.82 -12.80 -3.33
N ILE A 62 -2.43 -13.58 -2.32
CA ILE A 62 -3.31 -14.61 -1.71
C ILE A 62 -4.59 -13.97 -1.15
N ILE A 63 -4.46 -12.89 -0.38
CA ILE A 63 -5.59 -12.23 0.26
C ILE A 63 -6.48 -11.53 -0.77
N THR A 64 -5.91 -11.01 -1.86
CA THR A 64 -6.69 -10.49 -3.00
C THR A 64 -7.56 -11.59 -3.60
N ILE A 65 -7.01 -12.78 -3.84
CA ILE A 65 -7.77 -13.93 -4.35
C ILE A 65 -8.88 -14.32 -3.37
N VAL A 66 -8.58 -14.41 -2.07
CA VAL A 66 -9.57 -14.74 -1.03
C VAL A 66 -10.68 -13.71 -0.95
N GLN A 67 -10.37 -12.41 -1.05
CA GLN A 67 -11.37 -11.33 -0.99
C GLN A 67 -12.25 -11.25 -2.23
N CYS A 68 -11.66 -11.48 -3.42
CA CYS A 68 -12.38 -11.46 -4.69
C CYS A 68 -13.24 -12.71 -4.90
N LEU A 69 -12.75 -13.91 -4.58
CA LEU A 69 -13.53 -15.15 -4.75
C LEU A 69 -14.48 -15.40 -3.58
N GLY A 70 -14.06 -15.01 -2.37
CA GLY A 70 -14.72 -15.38 -1.13
C GLY A 70 -14.54 -16.86 -0.77
N LEU A 71 -14.51 -17.13 0.53
CA LEU A 71 -14.48 -18.46 1.13
C LEU A 71 -15.54 -18.50 2.24
N GLY A 72 -16.73 -19.02 1.93
CA GLY A 72 -17.86 -19.03 2.86
C GLY A 72 -18.28 -17.61 3.27
N PRO A 73 -18.26 -17.26 4.57
CA PRO A 73 -18.58 -15.91 5.07
C PRO A 73 -17.42 -14.90 4.93
N VAL A 74 -16.23 -15.35 4.52
CA VAL A 74 -15.05 -14.48 4.36
C VAL A 74 -14.94 -14.02 2.91
N GLY A 75 -14.64 -12.74 2.70
CA GLY A 75 -14.43 -12.14 1.39
C GLY A 75 -15.63 -11.34 0.88
N ILE A 76 -15.35 -10.17 0.30
CA ILE A 76 -16.39 -9.25 -0.16
C ILE A 76 -16.97 -9.60 -1.54
N ARG A 77 -16.37 -10.54 -2.28
CA ARG A 77 -16.79 -11.00 -3.62
C ARG A 77 -16.91 -9.85 -4.64
N MET A 78 -15.98 -8.90 -4.55
CA MET A 78 -15.90 -7.74 -5.42
C MET A 78 -14.45 -7.56 -5.88
N PRO A 79 -14.19 -6.96 -7.05
CA PRO A 79 -12.83 -6.66 -7.51
C PRO A 79 -12.12 -5.71 -6.54
N CYS A 80 -11.28 -6.26 -5.67
CA CYS A 80 -10.67 -5.51 -4.59
C CYS A 80 -9.25 -6.00 -4.31
N VAL A 81 -8.27 -5.23 -4.75
CA VAL A 81 -6.86 -5.53 -4.55
C VAL A 81 -6.47 -5.22 -3.12
N MET A 82 -5.93 -6.22 -2.43
CA MET A 82 -5.52 -6.14 -1.05
C MET A 82 -4.03 -5.83 -0.99
N GLY A 83 -3.61 -4.95 -0.08
CA GLY A 83 -2.21 -4.56 0.04
C GLY A 83 -1.87 -4.06 1.44
N THR A 84 -0.68 -3.51 1.59
CA THR A 84 -0.23 -2.89 2.84
C THR A 84 -0.87 -1.52 3.03
N SER A 85 -1.22 -1.19 4.27
CA SER A 85 -1.86 0.10 4.58
C SER A 85 -0.88 1.09 5.22
N PHE A 86 -0.80 2.29 4.65
CA PHE A 86 -0.04 3.40 5.21
C PHE A 86 -0.57 3.89 6.56
N THR A 87 -1.82 3.57 6.91
CA THR A 87 -2.43 3.91 8.21
C THR A 87 -1.63 3.39 9.40
N PHE A 88 -0.89 2.30 9.20
CA PHE A 88 -0.15 1.64 10.28
C PHE A 88 1.33 2.01 10.31
N VAL A 89 1.84 2.83 9.39
CA VAL A 89 3.29 3.12 9.31
C VAL A 89 3.81 3.76 10.59
N ALA A 90 3.18 4.83 11.07
CA ALA A 90 3.62 5.52 12.28
C ALA A 90 3.59 4.61 13.52
N VAL A 91 2.52 3.81 13.66
CA VAL A 91 2.35 2.87 14.78
C VAL A 91 3.35 1.71 14.68
N ALA A 92 3.59 1.18 13.48
CA ALA A 92 4.55 0.12 13.25
C ALA A 92 5.98 0.58 13.55
N ILE A 93 6.35 1.80 13.18
CA ILE A 93 7.65 2.38 13.53
C ILE A 93 7.79 2.49 15.05
N ALA A 94 6.78 3.04 15.74
CA ALA A 94 6.81 3.19 17.19
C ALA A 94 7.00 1.84 17.91
N ILE A 95 6.20 0.82 17.54
CA ILE A 95 6.31 -0.54 18.10
C ILE A 95 7.67 -1.17 17.73
N GLY A 96 8.12 -0.97 16.48
CA GLY A 96 9.38 -1.52 15.99
C GLY A 96 10.61 -0.96 16.70
N GLN A 97 10.57 0.29 17.15
CA GLN A 97 11.66 0.90 17.91
C GLN A 97 11.82 0.28 19.31
N GLU A 98 10.71 -0.11 19.95
CA GLU A 98 10.72 -0.70 21.29
C GLU A 98 10.87 -2.24 21.29
N HIS A 99 10.23 -2.90 20.32
CA HIS A 99 10.05 -4.34 20.31
C HIS A 99 10.55 -5.03 19.02
N GLY A 100 11.12 -4.28 18.08
CA GLY A 100 11.64 -4.80 16.83
C GLY A 100 10.54 -5.36 15.90
N LEU A 101 10.99 -6.09 14.89
CA LEU A 101 10.11 -6.69 13.88
C LEU A 101 9.12 -7.70 14.48
N SER A 102 9.53 -8.49 15.47
CA SER A 102 8.67 -9.45 16.15
C SER A 102 7.51 -8.75 16.88
N GLY A 103 7.77 -7.58 17.49
CA GLY A 103 6.74 -6.73 18.09
C GLY A 103 5.72 -6.28 17.05
N ILE A 104 6.17 -5.78 15.90
CA ILE A 104 5.27 -5.35 14.81
C ILE A 104 4.38 -6.51 14.36
N LEU A 105 4.96 -7.67 14.07
CA LEU A 105 4.21 -8.83 13.59
C LEU A 105 3.24 -9.37 14.66
N GLY A 106 3.66 -9.42 15.92
CA GLY A 106 2.81 -9.86 17.04
C GLY A 106 1.64 -8.91 17.29
N SER A 107 1.90 -7.60 17.29
CA SER A 107 0.85 -6.57 17.39
C SER A 107 -0.09 -6.58 16.18
N ALA A 108 0.43 -6.81 14.98
CA ALA A 108 -0.41 -6.95 13.78
C ALA A 108 -1.32 -8.18 13.86
N LEU A 109 -0.81 -9.32 14.34
CA LEU A 109 -1.63 -10.52 14.58
C LEU A 109 -2.73 -10.24 15.61
N GLY A 110 -2.39 -9.66 16.77
CA GLY A 110 -3.36 -9.28 17.79
C GLY A 110 -4.41 -8.28 17.28
N GLY A 111 -3.97 -7.24 16.59
CA GLY A 111 -4.85 -6.22 16.00
C GLY A 111 -5.77 -6.78 14.92
N SER A 112 -5.31 -7.76 14.14
CA SER A 112 -6.13 -8.41 13.11
C SER A 112 -7.31 -9.18 13.71
N LEU A 113 -7.13 -9.85 14.85
CA LEU A 113 -8.20 -10.54 15.57
C LEU A 113 -9.26 -9.55 16.06
N VAL A 114 -8.82 -8.42 16.63
CA VAL A 114 -9.72 -7.34 17.06
C VAL A 114 -10.52 -6.80 15.87
N MET A 115 -9.89 -6.61 14.71
CA MET A 115 -10.56 -6.17 13.49
C MET A 115 -11.56 -7.20 12.95
N ILE A 116 -11.24 -8.50 12.99
CA ILE A 116 -12.16 -9.57 12.54
C ILE A 116 -13.42 -9.61 13.42
N ILE A 117 -13.27 -9.47 14.74
CA ILE A 117 -14.41 -9.39 15.65
C ILE A 117 -15.17 -8.08 15.44
N GLY A 118 -14.43 -6.97 15.33
CA GLY A 118 -14.98 -5.63 15.12
C GLY A 118 -15.76 -5.49 13.81
N SER A 119 -15.41 -6.26 12.76
CA SER A 119 -16.09 -6.20 11.47
C SER A 119 -17.59 -6.54 11.56
N GLN A 120 -17.99 -7.34 12.57
CA GLN A 120 -19.40 -7.68 12.81
C GLN A 120 -20.24 -6.47 13.23
N PHE A 121 -19.61 -5.43 13.78
CA PHE A 121 -20.26 -4.21 14.26
C PHE A 121 -20.09 -3.02 13.31
N MET A 122 -19.63 -3.26 12.08
CA MET A 122 -19.26 -2.18 11.15
C MET A 122 -20.43 -1.25 10.79
N VAL A 123 -21.68 -1.73 10.88
CA VAL A 123 -22.87 -0.90 10.65
C VAL A 123 -23.01 0.20 11.72
N GLN A 124 -22.66 -0.10 12.96
CA GLN A 124 -22.68 0.81 14.10
C GLN A 124 -21.46 1.73 14.07
N VAL A 125 -20.28 1.15 13.81
CA VAL A 125 -19.01 1.89 13.76
C VAL A 125 -19.05 2.97 12.68
N ARG A 126 -19.59 2.68 11.48
CA ARG A 126 -19.70 3.68 10.39
C ARG A 126 -20.47 4.94 10.76
N LYS A 127 -21.36 4.90 11.77
CA LYS A 127 -22.07 6.09 12.26
C LYS A 127 -21.16 7.08 12.98
N LEU A 128 -20.04 6.59 13.54
CA LEU A 128 -19.04 7.40 14.24
C LEU A 128 -18.07 8.12 13.30
N PHE A 129 -18.05 7.73 12.02
CA PHE A 129 -17.15 8.26 11.00
C PHE A 129 -17.95 8.96 9.90
N PRO A 130 -18.57 10.13 10.18
CA PRO A 130 -19.17 10.93 9.12
C PRO A 130 -18.09 11.38 8.12
N PRO A 131 -18.47 11.78 6.89
CA PRO A 131 -17.51 12.09 5.82
C PRO A 131 -16.41 13.08 6.22
N ILE A 132 -16.71 14.04 7.11
CA ILE A 132 -15.73 15.00 7.63
C ILE A 132 -14.63 14.31 8.45
N VAL A 133 -14.95 13.31 9.27
CA VAL A 133 -13.96 12.59 10.09
C VAL A 133 -13.11 11.70 9.20
N SER A 134 -13.72 10.88 8.34
CA SER A 134 -12.99 10.00 7.42
C SER A 134 -12.08 10.80 6.48
N GLY A 135 -12.58 11.90 5.92
CA GLY A 135 -11.79 12.78 5.05
C GLY A 135 -10.60 13.41 5.78
N THR A 136 -10.79 13.86 7.02
CA THR A 136 -9.70 14.43 7.83
C THR A 136 -8.63 13.38 8.16
N VAL A 137 -9.03 12.15 8.50
CA VAL A 137 -8.08 11.05 8.75
C VAL A 137 -7.30 10.70 7.49
N ILE A 138 -7.95 10.60 6.33
CA ILE A 138 -7.28 10.33 5.04
C ILE A 138 -6.29 11.45 4.70
N LEU A 139 -6.68 12.71 4.92
CA LEU A 139 -5.78 13.86 4.73
C LEU A 139 -4.56 13.78 5.66
N MET A 140 -4.76 13.44 6.93
CA MET A 140 -3.67 13.29 7.90
C MET A 140 -2.71 12.16 7.51
N ILE A 141 -3.21 11.05 6.97
CA ILE A 141 -2.37 9.97 6.43
C ILE A 141 -1.54 10.49 5.25
N GLY A 142 -2.13 11.29 4.36
CA GLY A 142 -1.38 11.89 3.25
C GLY A 142 -0.27 12.85 3.73
N ILE A 143 -0.60 13.73 4.68
CA ILE A 143 0.34 14.72 5.23
C ILE A 143 1.48 14.03 6.00
N SER A 144 1.19 12.98 6.76
CA SER A 144 2.21 12.27 7.54
C SER A 144 3.23 11.51 6.68
N LEU A 145 2.91 11.27 5.41
CA LEU A 145 3.81 10.64 4.44
C LEU A 145 4.67 11.63 3.65
N VAL A 146 4.41 12.94 3.77
CA VAL A 146 5.22 13.96 3.10
C VAL A 146 6.71 13.84 3.45
N PRO A 147 7.12 13.68 4.73
CA PRO A 147 8.54 13.52 5.08
C PRO A 147 9.19 12.31 4.42
N VAL A 148 8.47 11.18 4.37
CA VAL A 148 8.93 9.95 3.71
C VAL A 148 9.16 10.19 2.22
N GLY A 149 8.21 10.87 1.57
CA GLY A 149 8.32 11.24 0.16
C GLY A 149 9.48 12.21 -0.10
N THR A 150 9.72 13.18 0.78
CA THR A 150 10.84 14.11 0.65
C THR A 150 12.18 13.42 0.81
N ASP A 151 12.30 12.46 1.72
CA ASP A 151 13.54 11.69 1.90
C ASP A 151 13.85 10.82 0.67
N TRP A 152 12.83 10.18 0.09
CA TRP A 152 13.00 9.42 -1.16
C TRP A 152 13.34 10.30 -2.34
N PHE A 153 12.82 11.54 -2.37
CA PHE A 153 13.10 12.51 -3.44
C PHE A 153 14.50 13.11 -3.30
N ALA A 154 14.93 13.43 -2.08
CA ALA A 154 16.25 13.96 -1.79
C ALA A 154 17.36 12.93 -2.04
N GLY A 155 17.06 11.64 -1.83
CA GLY A 155 18.02 10.55 -1.94
C GLY A 155 19.03 10.56 -0.80
N ALA A 156 19.75 9.44 -0.66
CA ALA A 156 20.67 9.14 0.43
C ALA A 156 20.02 9.19 1.84
N LEU A 157 20.76 8.81 2.89
CA LEU A 157 20.24 8.89 4.25
C LEU A 157 20.20 10.36 4.73
N PRO A 158 19.16 10.77 5.48
CA PRO A 158 19.13 12.08 6.13
C PRO A 158 20.40 12.33 6.95
N GLY A 159 21.09 13.44 6.68
CA GLY A 159 22.35 13.81 7.34
C GLY A 159 23.64 13.35 6.65
N SER A 160 23.54 12.62 5.53
CA SER A 160 24.70 12.34 4.66
C SER A 160 25.04 13.54 3.77
N ALA A 161 26.30 13.65 3.34
CA ALA A 161 26.74 14.70 2.41
C ALA A 161 26.06 14.61 1.03
N GLU A 162 25.51 13.44 0.69
CA GLU A 162 24.81 13.18 -0.56
C GLU A 162 23.30 13.45 -0.45
N TYR A 163 22.77 13.75 0.73
CA TYR A 163 21.35 14.07 0.90
C TYR A 163 20.99 15.33 0.13
N GLY A 164 20.07 15.21 -0.82
CA GLY A 164 19.70 16.31 -1.70
C GLY A 164 20.79 16.68 -2.70
N ALA A 165 21.73 15.79 -3.00
CA ALA A 165 22.68 15.99 -4.09
C ALA A 165 21.93 16.20 -5.41
N LEU A 166 22.47 17.06 -6.26
CA LEU A 166 21.83 17.43 -7.53
C LEU A 166 21.51 16.20 -8.40
N SER A 167 22.35 15.15 -8.34
CA SER A 167 22.12 13.87 -9.02
C SER A 167 20.81 13.20 -8.58
N HIS A 168 20.57 13.08 -7.28
CA HIS A 168 19.36 12.45 -6.73
C HIS A 168 18.12 13.28 -7.01
N LEU A 169 18.20 14.60 -6.81
CA LEU A 169 17.10 15.51 -7.12
C LEU A 169 16.72 15.47 -8.60
N MET A 170 17.69 15.36 -9.51
CA MET A 170 17.42 15.22 -10.94
C MET A 170 16.72 13.90 -11.27
N ILE A 171 17.11 12.79 -10.63
CA ILE A 171 16.41 11.51 -10.80
C ILE A 171 14.97 11.63 -10.30
N GLY A 172 14.75 12.16 -9.10
CA GLY A 172 13.43 12.38 -8.53
C GLY A 172 12.55 13.27 -9.42
N LEU A 173 13.11 14.37 -9.93
CA LEU A 173 12.43 15.30 -10.83
C LEU A 173 12.04 14.64 -12.15
N ILE A 174 12.94 13.86 -12.77
CA ILE A 174 12.67 13.13 -13.99
C ILE A 174 11.51 12.15 -13.77
N VAL A 175 11.56 11.36 -12.68
CA VAL A 175 10.47 10.43 -12.34
C VAL A 175 9.15 11.19 -12.16
N ALA A 176 9.14 12.30 -11.42
CA ALA A 176 7.95 13.11 -11.21
C ALA A 176 7.38 13.66 -12.53
N VAL A 177 8.22 14.22 -13.40
CA VAL A 177 7.80 14.76 -14.71
C VAL A 177 7.24 13.65 -15.59
N VAL A 178 7.88 12.48 -15.64
CA VAL A 178 7.42 11.32 -16.40
C VAL A 178 6.05 10.86 -15.88
N VAL A 179 5.90 10.67 -14.57
CA VAL A 179 4.64 10.23 -13.95
C VAL A 179 3.52 11.25 -14.20
N ILE A 180 3.77 12.54 -14.01
CA ILE A 180 2.77 13.60 -14.25
C ILE A 180 2.38 13.65 -15.73
N THR A 181 3.35 13.55 -16.64
CA THR A 181 3.10 13.58 -18.08
C THR A 181 2.29 12.38 -18.54
N LEU A 182 2.66 11.17 -18.07
CA LEU A 182 1.94 9.94 -18.37
C LEU A 182 0.54 9.92 -17.72
N ASN A 183 0.39 10.45 -16.50
CA ASN A 183 -0.92 10.53 -15.85
C ASN A 183 -1.85 11.51 -16.59
N ARG A 184 -1.31 12.63 -17.11
CA ARG A 184 -2.10 13.61 -17.86
C ARG A 184 -2.42 13.20 -19.30
N ARG A 185 -1.54 12.44 -19.96
CA ARG A 185 -1.66 12.09 -21.39
C ARG A 185 -2.02 10.62 -21.64
N GLY A 186 -1.90 9.76 -20.64
CA GLY A 186 -2.18 8.33 -20.76
C GLY A 186 -3.67 8.08 -20.86
N SER A 187 -4.09 7.38 -21.91
CA SER A 187 -5.48 7.01 -22.16
C SER A 187 -5.92 5.72 -21.47
N GLY A 188 -5.08 5.12 -20.62
CA GLY A 188 -5.28 3.74 -20.14
C GLY A 188 -5.09 2.70 -21.26
N LEU A 189 -4.99 1.42 -20.88
CA LEU A 189 -5.20 0.33 -21.82
C LEU A 189 -6.72 0.08 -21.82
N PHE A 190 -7.35 0.37 -22.95
CA PHE A 190 -8.81 0.38 -23.21
C PHE A 190 -9.58 1.62 -22.74
#